data_AF-A0A078G597-F1
#
_entry.id   AF-A0A078G597-F1
#
_cell.length_a   1.000
_cell.length_b   1.000
_cell.length_c   1.000
_cell.angle_alpha   90.00
_cell.angle_beta   90.00
_cell.angle_gamma   90.00
#
_symmetry.space_group_name_H-M   'P 1'
#
loop_
_entity.id
_entity.type
_entity.pdbx_description
1 polymer ?
#
loop_
_entity_poly.entity_id
_entity_poly.type
_entity_poly.pdbx_seq_one_letter_code
_entity_poly.pdbx_strand_id
1 'polypeptide(L)'
;MRDTNNTREGERSGSSKHQPQEAHMSLKLIDSCLRLSVIPLSVATIWLTVTIHQSNPDYGNLDYNSIMGLKYMVGVSVICGIYALLSTISSWVTNLVSKAWLFFVPDQVLAYLMTTSVAGATEIVYLLNKGEKTVTWSEVCSSYPHFCSKFTIALGLHVFVLFSFLFLSVISAYRAFSVFDPPCDSQTNGHA
;
A
#
# COMPACT_ATOMS: atom_id res chain seq x y z
N MET A 1 -29.35 51.99 -45.99
CA MET A 1 -30.49 51.11 -45.64
C MET A 1 -29.94 50.07 -44.66
N ARG A 2 -30.19 50.25 -43.36
CA ARG A 2 -31.05 49.37 -42.50
C ARG A 2 -30.49 47.94 -42.38
N ASP A 3 -30.27 47.33 -41.21
CA ASP A 3 -30.87 47.51 -39.88
C ASP A 3 -29.95 47.04 -38.73
N THR A 4 -30.28 47.56 -37.55
CA THR A 4 -29.78 47.32 -36.20
C THR A 4 -30.10 45.94 -35.60
N ASN A 5 -29.21 45.50 -34.71
CA ASN A 5 -29.47 44.81 -33.41
C ASN A 5 -30.14 43.42 -33.41
N ASN A 6 -29.46 42.42 -32.87
CA ASN A 6 -30.12 41.48 -31.95
C ASN A 6 -29.13 40.74 -31.03
N THR A 7 -29.18 41.11 -29.75
CA THR A 7 -28.76 40.30 -28.61
C THR A 7 -29.80 39.20 -28.37
N ARG A 8 -29.40 37.93 -28.24
CA ARG A 8 -30.01 36.94 -27.32
C ARG A 8 -29.22 35.62 -27.26
N GLU A 9 -28.68 35.43 -26.06
CA GLU A 9 -28.37 34.23 -25.29
C GLU A 9 -28.69 32.84 -25.86
N GLY A 10 -27.73 31.94 -25.68
CA GLY A 10 -27.83 30.50 -25.89
C GLY A 10 -26.70 29.80 -25.13
N GLU A 11 -26.99 29.48 -23.87
CA GLU A 11 -26.21 28.80 -22.84
C GLU A 11 -25.24 27.67 -23.26
N ARG A 12 -24.15 27.62 -22.46
CA ARG A 12 -23.57 26.43 -21.83
C ARG A 12 -22.83 25.44 -22.73
N SER A 13 -21.51 25.64 -22.81
CA SER A 13 -20.58 24.54 -22.51
C SER A 13 -19.25 25.10 -21.98
N GLY A 14 -19.29 25.58 -20.73
CA GLY A 14 -18.09 25.81 -19.93
C GLY A 14 -17.52 24.45 -19.51
N SER A 15 -16.87 23.77 -20.45
CA SER A 15 -16.15 22.53 -20.18
C SER A 15 -14.70 22.84 -19.79
N SER A 16 -14.31 22.32 -18.63
CA SER A 16 -12.93 22.04 -18.23
C SER A 16 -12.00 23.21 -17.90
N LYS A 17 -12.17 23.81 -16.72
CA LYS A 17 -11.05 24.45 -15.99
C LYS A 17 -10.98 24.13 -14.48
N HIS A 18 -11.91 23.33 -13.93
CA HIS A 18 -11.94 23.06 -12.48
C HIS A 18 -11.31 21.73 -12.04
N GLN A 19 -10.91 20.86 -12.97
CA GLN A 19 -10.48 19.49 -12.69
C GLN A 19 -9.02 19.29 -12.15
N PRO A 20 -8.03 20.20 -12.35
CA PRO A 20 -6.66 19.93 -11.88
C PRO A 20 -6.43 20.07 -10.37
N GLN A 21 -7.16 20.97 -9.70
CA GLN A 21 -6.86 21.36 -8.31
C GLN A 21 -7.56 20.47 -7.26
N GLU A 22 -8.76 19.98 -7.58
CA GLU A 22 -9.50 19.04 -6.72
C GLU A 22 -8.81 17.66 -6.64
N ALA A 23 -8.38 17.12 -7.79
CA ALA A 23 -7.70 15.83 -7.86
C ALA A 23 -6.39 15.80 -7.07
N HIS A 24 -5.62 16.88 -7.11
CA HIS A 24 -4.35 17.00 -6.38
C HIS A 24 -4.53 16.98 -4.85
N MET A 25 -5.60 17.61 -4.34
CA MET A 25 -5.90 17.61 -2.90
C MET A 25 -6.37 16.23 -2.43
N SER A 26 -7.21 15.57 -3.21
CA SER A 26 -7.68 14.21 -2.95
C SER A 26 -6.54 13.19 -2.92
N LEU A 27 -5.58 13.26 -3.87
CA LEU A 27 -4.41 12.38 -3.90
C LEU A 27 -3.49 12.56 -2.69
N LYS A 28 -3.29 13.81 -2.22
CA LYS A 28 -2.51 14.09 -1.01
C LYS A 28 -3.19 13.52 0.24
N LEU A 29 -4.50 13.67 0.33
CA LEU A 29 -5.27 13.12 1.45
C LEU A 29 -5.21 11.59 1.46
N ILE A 30 -5.38 10.95 0.30
CA ILE A 30 -5.28 9.48 0.16
C ILE A 30 -3.87 9.00 0.55
N ASP A 31 -2.81 9.62 0.04
CA ASP A 31 -1.42 9.26 0.40
C ASP A 31 -1.18 9.35 1.91
N SER A 32 -1.62 10.45 2.54
CA SER A 32 -1.51 10.65 3.98
C SER A 32 -2.29 9.61 4.77
N CYS A 33 -3.54 9.34 4.40
CA CYS A 33 -4.37 8.31 5.04
C CYS A 33 -3.77 6.91 4.90
N LEU A 34 -3.23 6.57 3.73
CA LEU A 34 -2.58 5.29 3.50
C LEU A 34 -1.35 5.13 4.42
N ARG A 35 -0.45 6.12 4.47
CA ARG A 35 0.73 6.09 5.34
C ARG A 35 0.36 6.00 6.82
N LEU A 36 -0.66 6.76 7.24
CA LEU A 36 -1.16 6.72 8.60
C LEU A 36 -1.77 5.36 8.96
N SER A 37 -2.49 4.72 8.03
CA SER A 37 -3.10 3.40 8.24
C SER A 37 -2.08 2.27 8.38
N VAL A 38 -0.94 2.35 7.68
CA VAL A 38 0.11 1.31 7.68
C VAL A 38 0.74 1.15 9.07
N ILE A 39 0.86 2.22 9.85
CA ILE A 39 1.48 2.20 11.18
C ILE A 39 0.74 1.26 12.15
N PRO A 40 -0.55 1.48 12.49
CA PRO A 40 -1.28 0.62 13.42
C PRO A 40 -1.44 -0.80 12.87
N LEU A 41 -1.58 -0.98 11.54
CA LEU A 41 -1.69 -2.30 10.94
C LEU A 41 -0.40 -3.11 11.03
N SER A 42 0.76 -2.46 10.82
CA SER A 42 2.06 -3.11 10.99
C SER A 42 2.29 -3.49 12.44
N VAL A 43 1.96 -2.59 13.39
CA VAL A 43 2.04 -2.88 14.83
C VAL A 43 1.12 -4.04 15.21
N ALA A 44 -0.13 -4.04 14.73
CA ALA A 44 -1.09 -5.11 15.00
C ALA A 44 -0.61 -6.46 14.42
N THR A 45 -0.05 -6.46 13.21
CA THR A 45 0.53 -7.65 12.57
C THR A 45 1.69 -8.20 13.38
N ILE A 46 2.62 -7.34 13.81
CA ILE A 46 3.77 -7.73 14.65
C ILE A 46 3.27 -8.29 15.98
N TRP A 47 2.39 -7.56 16.66
CA TRP A 47 1.86 -7.95 17.97
C TRP A 47 1.16 -9.30 17.91
N LEU A 48 0.23 -9.48 16.96
CA LEU A 48 -0.48 -10.74 16.80
C LEU A 48 0.47 -11.88 16.51
N THR A 49 1.48 -11.67 15.66
CA THR A 49 2.44 -12.70 15.26
C THR A 49 3.39 -13.10 16.38
N VAL A 50 3.92 -12.13 17.13
CA VAL A 50 4.87 -12.39 18.22
C VAL A 50 4.18 -13.03 19.42
N THR A 51 2.90 -12.75 19.64
CA THR A 51 2.10 -13.35 20.72
C THR A 51 1.54 -14.74 20.38
N ILE A 52 1.85 -15.27 19.19
CA ILE A 52 1.46 -16.64 18.83
C ILE A 52 2.35 -17.64 19.59
N HIS A 53 1.75 -18.31 20.55
CA HIS A 53 2.31 -19.44 21.28
C HIS A 53 1.20 -20.46 21.49
N GLN A 54 1.44 -21.73 21.16
CA GLN A 54 0.54 -22.82 21.49
C GLN A 54 1.32 -24.10 21.78
N SER A 55 1.06 -24.70 22.93
CA SER A 55 1.60 -25.99 23.34
C SER A 55 0.61 -27.12 23.05
N ASN A 56 1.13 -28.29 22.64
CA ASN A 56 0.37 -29.52 22.52
C ASN A 56 1.12 -30.66 23.21
N PRO A 57 0.45 -31.49 24.02
CA PRO A 57 1.09 -32.58 24.76
C PRO A 57 1.70 -33.66 23.87
N ASP A 58 1.11 -33.91 22.69
CA ASP A 58 1.55 -34.98 21.78
C ASP A 58 2.68 -34.55 20.83
N TYR A 59 2.72 -33.27 20.45
CA TYR A 59 3.59 -32.74 19.38
C TYR A 59 4.57 -31.66 19.86
N GLY A 60 4.43 -31.18 21.10
CA GLY A 60 5.26 -30.12 21.67
C GLY A 60 4.77 -28.70 21.39
N ASN A 61 5.67 -27.73 21.53
CA ASN A 61 5.35 -26.30 21.45
C ASN A 61 5.54 -25.75 20.03
N LEU A 62 4.59 -24.92 19.59
CA LEU A 62 4.64 -24.24 18.30
C LEU A 62 4.46 -22.73 18.48
N ASP A 63 5.53 -21.99 18.15
CA ASP A 63 5.67 -20.56 18.43
C ASP A 63 6.14 -19.80 17.19
N TYR A 64 6.11 -18.47 17.25
CA TYR A 64 6.56 -17.61 16.13
C TYR A 64 8.01 -17.91 15.67
N ASN A 65 8.87 -18.34 16.60
CA ASN A 65 10.27 -18.66 16.30
C ASN A 65 10.45 -19.95 15.50
N SER A 66 9.47 -20.85 15.54
CA SER A 66 9.55 -22.17 14.90
C SER A 66 9.37 -22.09 13.38
N ILE A 67 8.72 -21.05 12.87
CA ILE A 67 8.42 -20.90 11.44
C ILE A 67 9.16 -19.70 10.87
N MET A 68 10.10 -19.94 9.94
CA MET A 68 10.88 -18.89 9.30
C MET A 68 10.01 -17.83 8.60
N GLY A 69 8.89 -18.24 8.02
CA GLY A 69 7.95 -17.31 7.38
C GLY A 69 7.34 -16.28 8.32
N LEU A 70 7.04 -16.65 9.58
CA LEU A 70 6.53 -15.69 10.58
C LEU A 70 7.58 -14.64 10.91
N LYS A 71 8.84 -15.05 11.05
CA LYS A 71 9.98 -14.14 11.28
C LYS A 71 10.18 -13.20 10.10
N TYR A 72 10.09 -13.71 8.87
CA TYR A 72 10.20 -12.88 7.68
C TYR A 72 9.03 -11.89 7.58
N MET A 73 7.79 -12.34 7.80
CA MET A 73 6.60 -11.48 7.82
C MET A 73 6.74 -10.35 8.83
N VAL A 74 7.11 -10.65 10.08
CA VAL A 74 7.36 -9.65 11.13
C VAL A 74 8.48 -8.69 10.73
N GLY A 75 9.60 -9.20 10.20
CA GLY A 75 10.71 -8.36 9.76
C GLY A 75 10.28 -7.34 8.70
N VAL A 76 9.49 -7.77 7.72
CA VAL A 76 8.95 -6.87 6.70
C VAL A 76 7.95 -5.87 7.30
N SER A 77 7.05 -6.29 8.21
CA SER A 77 6.14 -5.37 8.90
C SER A 77 6.88 -4.32 9.71
N VAL A 78 8.01 -4.66 10.35
CA VAL A 78 8.85 -3.70 11.09
C VAL A 78 9.45 -2.66 10.15
N ILE A 79 10.03 -3.08 9.03
CA ILE A 79 10.61 -2.18 8.02
C ILE A 79 9.51 -1.24 7.49
N CYS A 80 8.34 -1.78 7.18
CA CYS A 80 7.17 -1.02 6.73
C CYS A 80 6.72 0.02 7.76
N GLY A 81 6.62 -0.36 9.03
CA GLY A 81 6.24 0.53 10.12
C GLY A 81 7.24 1.68 10.31
N ILE A 82 8.55 1.39 10.31
CA ILE A 82 9.60 2.40 10.41
C ILE A 82 9.53 3.37 9.24
N TYR A 83 9.40 2.86 8.02
CA TYR A 83 9.29 3.71 6.84
C TYR A 83 8.03 4.60 6.89
N ALA A 84 6.87 4.04 7.23
CA ALA A 84 5.63 4.81 7.32
C ALA A 84 5.71 5.93 8.36
N LEU A 85 6.36 5.67 9.50
CA LEU A 85 6.64 6.69 10.53
C LEU A 85 7.55 7.80 9.98
N LEU A 86 8.70 7.44 9.40
CA LEU A 86 9.65 8.40 8.82
C LEU A 86 9.00 9.25 7.73
N SER A 87 8.22 8.62 6.86
CA SER A 87 7.52 9.29 5.77
C SER A 87 6.45 10.26 6.28
N THR A 88 5.71 9.90 7.33
CA THR A 88 4.71 10.78 7.95
C THR A 88 5.38 11.98 8.62
N ILE A 89 6.46 11.76 9.37
CA ILE A 89 7.23 12.83 10.02
C ILE A 89 7.82 13.78 8.96
N SER A 90 8.39 13.24 7.88
CA SER A 90 8.99 14.06 6.82
C SER A 90 7.98 14.99 6.14
N SER A 91 6.73 14.54 5.99
CA SER A 91 5.64 15.33 5.42
C SER A 91 5.18 16.48 6.34
N TRP A 92 5.37 16.32 7.65
CA TRP A 92 5.00 17.32 8.66
C TRP A 92 6.09 18.37 8.88
N VAL A 93 7.36 17.91 8.90
CA VAL A 93 8.51 18.76 9.24
C VAL A 93 9.00 19.56 8.03
N THR A 94 8.71 19.15 6.79
CA THR A 94 9.48 19.68 5.66
C THR A 94 8.72 19.88 4.33
N ASN A 95 8.79 21.10 3.81
CA ASN A 95 8.84 21.42 2.37
C ASN A 95 10.17 20.94 1.71
N LEU A 96 10.98 20.08 2.37
CA LEU A 96 12.38 19.79 1.99
C LEU A 96 12.54 18.63 1.00
N VAL A 97 11.46 18.01 0.54
CA VAL A 97 11.57 16.93 -0.45
C VAL A 97 10.95 17.36 -1.77
N SER A 98 11.62 18.31 -2.42
CA SER A 98 11.40 18.75 -3.81
C SER A 98 11.73 17.65 -4.85
N LYS A 99 11.99 16.40 -4.42
CA LYS A 99 12.31 15.29 -5.32
C LYS A 99 11.31 14.16 -5.12
N ALA A 100 10.26 14.13 -5.94
CA ALA A 100 9.24 13.06 -5.98
C ALA A 100 9.86 11.64 -6.02
N TRP A 101 11.07 11.51 -6.56
CA TRP A 101 11.87 10.29 -6.57
C TRP A 101 12.21 9.71 -5.20
N LEU A 102 12.32 10.53 -4.15
CA LEU A 102 12.70 10.06 -2.81
C LEU A 102 11.62 9.22 -2.13
N PHE A 103 10.35 9.39 -2.50
CA PHE A 103 9.25 8.54 -2.02
C PHE A 103 8.96 7.39 -3.00
N PHE A 104 9.14 7.61 -4.30
CA PHE A 104 8.86 6.60 -5.32
C PHE A 104 9.67 5.32 -5.15
N VAL A 105 11.00 5.42 -5.00
CA VAL A 105 11.85 4.23 -4.91
C VAL A 105 11.55 3.41 -3.64
N PRO A 106 11.48 3.99 -2.43
CA PRO A 106 11.13 3.23 -1.23
C PRO A 106 9.72 2.64 -1.26
N ASP A 107 8.72 3.39 -1.74
CA ASP A 107 7.34 2.89 -1.86
C ASP A 107 7.28 1.64 -2.77
N GLN A 108 8.05 1.65 -3.87
CA GLN A 108 8.14 0.52 -4.79
C GLN A 108 8.88 -0.69 -4.19
N VAL A 109 10.03 -0.45 -3.54
CA VAL A 109 10.82 -1.53 -2.90
C VAL A 109 10.01 -2.23 -1.81
N LEU A 110 9.28 -1.47 -1.01
CA LEU A 110 8.43 -2.02 0.05
C LEU A 110 7.22 -2.77 -0.51
N ALA A 111 6.61 -2.31 -1.60
CA ALA A 111 5.57 -3.06 -2.27
C ALA A 111 6.06 -4.44 -2.71
N TYR A 112 7.24 -4.53 -3.34
CA TYR A 112 7.83 -5.81 -3.73
C TYR A 112 8.17 -6.70 -2.53
N LEU A 113 8.76 -6.13 -1.49
CA LEU A 113 9.10 -6.87 -0.26
C LEU A 113 7.85 -7.41 0.45
N MET A 114 6.76 -6.64 0.44
CA MET A 114 5.46 -7.07 0.95
C MET A 114 4.87 -8.21 0.09
N THR A 115 4.98 -8.11 -1.24
CA THR A 115 4.49 -9.17 -2.15
C THR A 115 5.18 -10.50 -1.89
N THR A 116 6.51 -10.51 -1.79
CA THR A 116 7.27 -11.74 -1.50
C THR A 116 6.92 -12.32 -0.12
N SER A 117 6.74 -11.44 0.87
CA SER A 117 6.35 -11.82 2.23
C SER A 117 4.96 -12.45 2.29
N VAL A 118 3.96 -11.82 1.68
CA VAL A 118 2.58 -12.33 1.61
C VAL A 118 2.53 -13.65 0.85
N ALA A 119 3.23 -13.76 -0.29
CA ALA A 119 3.28 -15.00 -1.05
C ALA A 119 3.85 -16.16 -0.21
N GLY A 120 5.01 -15.97 0.42
CA GLY A 120 5.61 -16.99 1.28
C GLY A 120 4.76 -17.35 2.50
N ALA A 121 4.14 -16.36 3.15
CA ALA A 121 3.26 -16.61 4.28
C ALA A 121 1.98 -17.35 3.88
N THR A 122 1.42 -17.05 2.70
CA THR A 122 0.24 -17.74 2.15
C THR A 122 0.54 -19.20 1.87
N GLU A 123 1.68 -19.52 1.27
CA GLU A 123 2.12 -20.90 1.05
C GLU A 123 2.25 -21.67 2.38
N ILE A 124 2.83 -21.04 3.40
CA ILE A 124 2.93 -21.66 4.72
C ILE A 124 1.56 -21.90 5.34
N VAL A 125 0.63 -20.94 5.25
CA VAL A 125 -0.75 -21.12 5.72
C VAL A 125 -1.43 -22.26 4.96
N TYR A 126 -1.22 -22.35 3.64
CA TYR A 126 -1.76 -23.43 2.82
C TYR A 126 -1.24 -24.79 3.28
N LEU A 127 0.07 -24.93 3.44
CA LEU A 127 0.69 -26.13 3.98
C LEU A 127 0.07 -26.46 5.34
N LEU A 128 0.12 -25.54 6.32
CA LEU A 128 -0.38 -25.78 7.68
C LEU A 128 -1.83 -26.32 7.72
N ASN A 129 -2.70 -25.88 6.81
CA ASN A 129 -4.11 -26.27 6.76
C ASN A 129 -4.41 -27.51 5.91
N LYS A 130 -3.60 -27.83 4.89
CA LYS A 130 -3.91 -28.92 3.93
C LYS A 130 -2.88 -30.03 3.90
N GLY A 131 -1.68 -29.74 4.38
CA GLY A 131 -0.50 -30.56 4.20
C GLY A 131 -0.09 -30.73 2.75
N GLU A 132 0.95 -31.51 2.53
CA GLU A 132 1.39 -31.90 1.20
C GLU A 132 1.87 -33.37 1.22
N LYS A 133 1.07 -34.25 0.59
CA LYS A 133 1.32 -35.70 0.60
C LYS A 133 2.57 -36.10 -0.18
N THR A 134 2.93 -35.33 -1.21
CA THR A 134 4.09 -35.58 -2.08
C THR A 134 5.42 -35.43 -1.37
N VAL A 135 5.49 -34.55 -0.36
CA VAL A 135 6.68 -34.34 0.48
C VAL A 135 6.48 -34.82 1.93
N THR A 136 5.45 -35.64 2.17
CA THR A 136 5.13 -36.23 3.49
C THR A 136 4.88 -35.18 4.59
N TRP A 137 4.40 -34.00 4.22
CA TRP A 137 4.12 -32.93 5.18
C TRP A 137 2.68 -33.03 5.68
N SER A 138 2.50 -33.22 6.98
CA SER A 138 1.19 -33.38 7.62
C SER A 138 0.49 -32.05 7.88
N GLU A 139 -0.84 -32.06 7.86
CA GLU A 139 -1.63 -30.93 8.36
C GLU A 139 -1.28 -30.63 9.82
N VAL A 140 -1.06 -29.35 10.14
CA VAL A 140 -0.67 -28.89 11.48
C VAL A 140 -1.84 -28.21 12.19
N CYS A 141 -2.72 -27.53 11.45
CA CYS A 141 -3.82 -26.76 12.03
C CYS A 141 -4.87 -27.62 12.74
N SER A 142 -4.97 -28.91 12.43
CA SER A 142 -5.81 -29.86 13.17
C SER A 142 -5.38 -29.97 14.63
N SER A 143 -4.07 -29.92 14.90
CA SER A 143 -3.50 -29.99 16.24
C SER A 143 -3.29 -28.61 16.86
N TYR A 144 -3.01 -27.58 16.06
CA TYR A 144 -2.74 -26.21 16.53
C TYR A 144 -3.77 -25.17 16.01
N PRO A 145 -5.08 -25.31 16.34
CA PRO A 145 -6.12 -24.46 15.77
C PRO A 145 -6.01 -22.98 16.18
N HIS A 146 -5.58 -22.70 17.42
CA HIS A 146 -5.43 -21.33 17.90
C HIS A 146 -4.25 -20.62 17.21
N PHE A 147 -3.12 -21.31 17.07
CA PHE A 147 -1.97 -20.85 16.30
C PHE A 147 -2.36 -20.47 14.87
N CYS A 148 -3.04 -21.38 14.17
CA CYS A 148 -3.41 -21.16 12.77
C CYS A 148 -4.45 -20.06 12.59
N SER A 149 -5.41 -19.93 13.52
CA SER A 149 -6.37 -18.83 13.51
C SER A 149 -5.67 -17.48 13.67
N LYS A 150 -4.78 -17.35 14.66
CA LYS A 150 -4.01 -16.11 14.90
C LYS A 150 -3.10 -15.77 13.72
N PHE A 151 -2.41 -16.77 13.17
CA PHE A 151 -1.55 -16.57 12.00
C PHE A 151 -2.36 -16.09 10.78
N THR A 152 -3.53 -16.71 10.53
CA THR A 152 -4.40 -16.30 9.41
C THR A 152 -4.89 -14.85 9.58
N ILE A 153 -5.27 -14.44 10.79
CA ILE A 153 -5.66 -13.04 11.07
C ILE A 153 -4.48 -12.10 10.84
N ALA A 154 -3.28 -12.44 11.34
CA ALA A 154 -2.08 -11.63 11.13
C ALA A 154 -1.72 -11.52 9.64
N LEU A 155 -1.82 -12.60 8.88
CA LEU A 155 -1.63 -12.59 7.42
C LEU A 155 -2.66 -11.67 6.73
N GLY A 156 -3.92 -11.69 7.16
CA GLY A 156 -4.95 -10.78 6.64
C GLY A 156 -4.61 -9.31 6.83
N LEU A 157 -4.09 -8.92 8.02
CA LEU A 157 -3.60 -7.57 8.26
C LEU A 157 -2.39 -7.24 7.38
N HIS A 158 -1.46 -8.18 7.22
CA HIS A 158 -0.26 -8.01 6.39
C HIS A 158 -0.62 -7.82 4.91
N VAL A 159 -1.64 -8.53 4.41
CA VAL A 159 -2.20 -8.34 3.07
C VAL A 159 -2.79 -6.95 2.90
N PHE A 160 -3.47 -6.40 3.91
CA PHE A 160 -3.95 -5.02 3.85
C PHE A 160 -2.78 -4.03 3.73
N VAL A 161 -1.71 -4.23 4.51
CA VAL A 161 -0.49 -3.40 4.39
C VAL A 161 0.11 -3.48 2.99
N LEU A 162 0.11 -4.66 2.35
CA LEU A 162 0.55 -4.83 0.97
C LEU A 162 -0.28 -3.95 0.02
N PHE A 163 -1.61 -4.01 0.11
CA PHE A 163 -2.46 -3.16 -0.73
C PHE A 163 -2.20 -1.67 -0.52
N SER A 164 -2.00 -1.23 0.73
CA SER A 164 -1.61 0.15 1.01
C SER A 164 -0.31 0.56 0.29
N PHE A 165 0.72 -0.30 0.33
CA PHE A 165 1.98 -0.02 -0.39
C PHE A 165 1.85 -0.07 -1.92
N LEU A 166 0.98 -0.93 -2.46
CA LEU A 166 0.68 -0.94 -3.90
C LEU A 166 0.04 0.38 -4.33
N PHE A 167 -0.95 0.89 -3.59
CA PHE A 167 -1.55 2.19 -3.88
C PHE A 167 -0.55 3.33 -3.69
N LEU A 168 0.27 3.30 -2.65
CA LEU A 168 1.33 4.30 -2.44
C LEU A 168 2.33 4.30 -3.60
N SER A 169 2.78 3.12 -4.05
CA SER A 169 3.65 2.98 -5.22
C SER A 169 3.04 3.61 -6.47
N VAL A 170 1.76 3.34 -6.76
CA VAL A 170 1.05 3.92 -7.93
C VAL A 170 0.93 5.44 -7.82
N ILE A 171 0.51 5.96 -6.66
CA ILE A 171 0.38 7.41 -6.44
C ILE A 171 1.76 8.10 -6.55
N SER A 172 2.79 7.47 -5.99
CA SER A 172 4.16 7.98 -6.02
C SER A 172 4.74 7.99 -7.44
N ALA A 173 4.49 6.93 -8.22
CA ALA A 173 4.84 6.85 -9.64
C ALA A 173 4.14 7.95 -10.44
N TYR A 174 2.82 8.10 -10.26
CA TYR A 174 2.03 9.12 -10.94
C TYR A 174 2.60 10.52 -10.71
N ARG A 175 2.91 10.88 -9.45
CA ARG A 175 3.51 12.18 -9.12
C ARG A 175 4.92 12.36 -9.69
N ALA A 176 5.71 11.29 -9.74
CA ALA A 176 7.06 11.35 -10.30
C ALA A 176 7.03 11.56 -11.82
N PHE A 177 6.06 10.96 -12.51
CA PHE A 177 5.95 11.05 -13.97
C PHE A 177 5.14 12.26 -14.46
N SER A 178 4.15 12.74 -13.70
CA SER A 178 3.36 13.93 -14.07
C SER A 178 4.18 15.23 -14.12
N VAL A 179 5.40 15.23 -13.57
CA VAL A 179 6.34 16.36 -13.68
C VAL A 179 6.86 16.53 -15.12
N PHE A 180 6.75 15.50 -15.97
CA PHE A 180 7.26 15.52 -17.35
C PHE A 180 6.19 15.84 -18.42
N ASP A 181 5.00 16.33 -18.04
CA ASP A 181 4.01 16.77 -19.02
C ASP A 181 4.60 17.91 -19.88
N PRO A 182 4.64 17.76 -21.22
CA PRO A 182 5.21 18.79 -22.09
C PRO A 182 4.36 20.06 -22.03
N PRO A 183 4.98 21.27 -22.04
CA PRO A 183 4.23 22.50 -22.15
C PRO A 183 3.39 22.47 -23.44
N CYS A 184 2.08 22.76 -23.32
CA CYS A 184 1.22 22.93 -24.49
C CYS A 184 1.70 24.15 -25.29
N ASP A 185 2.18 23.94 -26.51
CA ASP A 185 2.51 25.01 -27.44
C ASP A 185 1.26 25.86 -27.73
N SER A 186 1.21 27.08 -27.21
CA SER A 186 0.28 28.09 -27.71
C SER A 186 0.77 28.58 -29.07
N GLN A 187 0.41 27.87 -30.15
CA GLN A 187 0.57 28.39 -31.50
C GLN A 187 -0.41 29.55 -31.70
N THR A 188 0.16 30.75 -31.51
CA THR A 188 -0.29 32.05 -32.00
C THR A 188 -0.61 31.95 -33.49
N ASN A 189 -1.89 32.05 -33.85
CA ASN A 189 -2.30 32.41 -35.20
C ASN A 189 -3.10 33.72 -35.14
N GLY A 190 -2.36 34.81 -34.96
CA GLY A 190 -2.81 36.17 -35.24
C GLY A 190 -1.95 36.77 -36.35
N HIS A 191 -2.61 37.26 -37.39
CA HIS A 191 -2.12 38.08 -38.50
C HIS A 191 -1.40 37.40 -39.68
N ALA A 192 -2.18 37.16 -40.74
CA ALA A 192 -1.88 37.63 -42.10
C ALA A 192 -3.19 38.06 -42.77
#